data_AF-A0A961Z760-F1
#
_entry.id   AF-A0A961Z760-F1
#
_cell.length_a   1.000
_cell.length_b   1.000
_cell.length_c   1.000
_cell.angle_alpha   90.00
_cell.angle_beta   90.00
_cell.angle_gamma   90.00
#
_symmetry.space_group_name_H-M   'P 1'
#
loop_
_entity.id
_entity.type
_entity.pdbx_description
1 polymer ?
#
loop_
_entity_poly.entity_id
_entity_poly.type
_entity_poly.pdbx_seq_one_letter_code
_entity_poly.pdbx_strand_id
1 'polypeptide(L)' 'ARGLAAVVNVFDPEIIVLGGGLSDMPHLYHQLPGLMAPFVFAADVEFDIRRPRWGAASGVRGAARLWPVD' A
#
# COMPACT_ATOMS: atom_id res chain seq x y z
N ALA A 1 -10.10 -4.84 2.45
CA ALA A 1 -9.66 -6.24 2.32
C ALA A 1 -9.75 -6.73 0.88
N ARG A 2 -10.91 -7.20 0.39
CA ARG A 2 -11.07 -7.78 -0.97
C ARG A 2 -10.44 -6.99 -2.12
N GLY A 3 -10.67 -5.68 -2.19
CA GLY A 3 -10.08 -4.84 -3.24
C GLY A 3 -8.54 -4.81 -3.21
N LEU A 4 -7.93 -4.78 -2.02
CA LEU A 4 -6.47 -4.79 -1.90
C LEU A 4 -5.89 -6.18 -2.19
N ALA A 5 -6.60 -7.26 -1.83
CA ALA A 5 -6.22 -8.61 -2.19
C ALA A 5 -6.22 -8.83 -3.72
N ALA A 6 -7.18 -8.23 -4.43
CA ALA A 6 -7.18 -8.25 -5.90
C ALA A 6 -5.95 -7.53 -6.49
N VAL A 7 -5.54 -6.40 -5.91
CA VAL A 7 -4.29 -5.72 -6.30
C VAL A 7 -3.07 -6.60 -6.05
N VAL A 8 -3.00 -7.27 -4.88
CA VAL A 8 -1.92 -8.23 -4.57
C VAL A 8 -1.87 -9.36 -5.59
N ASN A 9 -3.00 -9.99 -5.91
CA ASN A 9 -3.05 -11.08 -6.88
C ASN A 9 -2.61 -10.67 -8.31
N VAL A 10 -2.72 -9.39 -8.67
CA VAL A 10 -2.37 -8.90 -10.01
C VAL A 10 -0.92 -8.43 -10.08
N PHE A 11 -0.42 -7.76 -9.03
CA PHE A 11 0.85 -7.06 -9.06
C PHE A 11 1.93 -7.62 -8.13
N ASP A 12 1.56 -8.43 -7.14
CA ASP A 12 2.44 -8.96 -6.09
C ASP A 12 3.44 -7.93 -5.51
N PRO A 13 2.95 -6.83 -4.92
CA PRO A 13 3.81 -5.74 -4.49
C PRO A 13 4.58 -6.11 -3.22
N GLU A 14 5.87 -5.79 -3.19
CA GLU A 14 6.72 -5.94 -2.00
C GLU A 14 6.24 -5.07 -0.82
N ILE A 15 5.72 -3.87 -1.11
CA ILE A 15 5.22 -2.92 -0.09
C ILE A 15 3.96 -2.22 -0.62
N ILE A 16 2.94 -2.13 0.23
CA ILE A 16 1.75 -1.32 0.01
C ILE A 16 1.79 -0.08 0.91
N VAL A 17 1.70 1.11 0.33
CA VAL A 17 1.61 2.37 1.10
C VAL A 17 0.18 2.90 1.06
N LEU A 18 -0.47 3.01 2.22
CA LEU A 18 -1.81 3.60 2.32
C LEU A 18 -1.71 5.14 2.31
N GLY A 19 -2.32 5.80 1.33
CA GLY A 19 -2.32 7.26 1.22
C GLY A 19 -3.60 7.92 1.75
N GLY A 20 -3.58 9.25 1.81
CA GLY A 20 -4.76 10.07 2.19
C GLY A 20 -5.29 9.72 3.58
N GLY A 21 -6.59 9.91 3.80
CA GLY A 21 -7.21 9.65 5.11
C GLY A 21 -7.10 8.20 5.61
N LEU A 22 -6.82 7.24 4.74
CA LEU A 22 -6.55 5.85 5.14
C LEU A 22 -5.24 5.74 5.94
N SER A 23 -4.27 6.62 5.69
CA SER A 23 -2.99 6.57 6.41
C SER A 23 -3.13 6.84 7.91
N ASP A 24 -4.20 7.54 8.29
CA ASP A 24 -4.49 7.99 9.64
C ASP A 24 -5.36 7.00 10.42
N MET A 25 -5.60 5.81 9.88
CA MET A 25 -6.39 4.76 10.50
C MET A 25 -5.47 3.63 11.02
N PRO A 26 -5.01 3.67 12.29
CA PRO A 26 -3.97 2.76 12.79
C PRO A 26 -4.37 1.28 12.76
N HIS A 27 -5.66 0.99 12.90
CA HIS A 27 -6.18 -0.37 12.89
C HIS A 27 -5.95 -1.08 11.55
N LEU A 28 -5.86 -0.34 10.43
CA LEU A 28 -5.66 -0.92 9.11
C LEU A 28 -4.32 -1.66 8.99
N TYR A 29 -3.25 -1.17 9.62
CA TYR A 29 -1.92 -1.79 9.54
C TYR A 29 -1.84 -3.16 10.23
N HIS A 30 -2.71 -3.42 11.19
CA HIS A 30 -2.74 -4.69 11.91
C HIS A 30 -3.85 -5.61 11.42
N GLN A 31 -4.98 -5.06 10.96
CA GLN A 31 -6.15 -5.85 10.59
C GLN A 31 -6.19 -6.22 9.11
N LEU A 32 -5.71 -5.35 8.20
CA LEU A 32 -5.78 -5.62 6.76
C LEU A 32 -5.07 -6.91 6.35
N PRO A 33 -3.84 -7.23 6.81
CA PRO A 33 -3.15 -8.45 6.42
C PRO A 33 -4.01 -9.71 6.64
N GLY A 34 -4.55 -9.89 7.85
CA GLY A 34 -5.39 -11.03 8.18
C GLY A 34 -6.72 -11.04 7.42
N LEU A 35 -7.32 -9.86 7.18
CA LEU A 35 -8.56 -9.76 6.41
C LEU A 35 -8.35 -9.99 4.90
N MET A 36 -7.14 -9.77 4.38
CA MET A 36 -6.79 -9.96 2.97
C MET A 36 -6.45 -11.41 2.66
N ALA A 37 -5.78 -12.11 3.58
CA ALA A 37 -5.28 -13.47 3.37
C ALA A 37 -6.28 -14.44 2.73
N PRO A 38 -7.58 -14.49 3.12
CA PRO A 38 -8.54 -15.41 2.51
C PRO A 38 -8.86 -15.14 1.03
N PHE A 39 -8.44 -14.00 0.50
CA PHE A 39 -8.73 -13.55 -0.87
C PHE A 39 -7.48 -13.49 -1.75
N VAL A 40 -6.32 -13.89 -1.23
CA VAL A 40 -5.05 -13.95 -1.97
C VAL A 40 -4.81 -15.40 -2.43
N PHE A 41 -4.39 -15.58 -3.68
CA PHE A 41 -4.21 -16.92 -4.26
C PHE A 41 -2.91 -17.61 -3.81
N ALA A 42 -1.88 -16.82 -3.53
CA ALA A 42 -0.59 -17.33 -3.07
C ALA A 42 -0.72 -17.90 -1.65
N ALA A 43 -0.08 -19.06 -1.42
CA ALA A 43 -0.14 -19.76 -0.14
C ALA A 43 0.65 -19.03 0.96
N ASP A 44 1.81 -18.46 0.60
CA ASP A 44 2.68 -17.73 1.51
C ASP A 44 2.90 -16.32 0.96
N VAL A 45 2.10 -15.36 1.44
CA VAL A 45 2.28 -13.93 1.19
C VAL A 45 2.48 -13.21 2.50
N GLU A 46 3.58 -12.47 2.57
CA GLU A 46 3.82 -11.50 3.64
C GLU A 46 3.29 -10.13 3.20
N PHE A 47 2.38 -9.56 3.99
CA PHE A 47 1.83 -8.24 3.69
C PHE A 47 2.61 -7.15 4.43
N ASP A 48 3.42 -6.39 3.70
CA ASP A 48 4.04 -5.17 4.24
C ASP A 48 3.19 -3.92 3.88
N ILE A 49 2.44 -3.43 4.86
CA ILE A 49 1.57 -2.26 4.71
C ILE A 49 2.13 -1.10 5.53
N ARG A 50 2.46 0.02 4.88
CA ARG A 50 3.15 1.17 5.50
C ARG A 50 2.38 2.49 5.38
N ARG A 51 2.71 3.41 6.29
CA ARG A 51 2.32 4.83 6.22
C ARG A 51 3.15 5.57 5.17
N PRO A 52 2.60 6.62 4.54
CA PRO A 52 3.35 7.46 3.62
C PRO A 52 4.32 8.33 4.43
N ARG A 53 5.62 8.29 4.09
CA ARG A 53 6.65 9.07 4.79
C ARG A 53 6.44 10.59 4.71
N TRP A 54 5.87 11.08 3.61
CA TRP A 54 5.83 12.51 3.30
C TRP A 54 4.43 13.13 3.36
N GLY A 55 3.39 12.34 3.65
CA GLY A 55 2.01 12.83 3.80
C GLY A 55 1.57 13.75 2.64
N ALA A 56 1.05 14.93 2.97
CA ALA A 56 0.61 15.94 1.99
C ALA A 56 1.72 16.38 1.00
N ALA A 57 2.98 16.34 1.41
CA ALA A 57 4.10 16.68 0.54
C ALA A 57 4.40 15.60 -0.52
N SER A 58 3.76 14.42 -0.45
CA SER A 58 4.01 13.33 -1.40
C SER A 58 3.66 13.71 -2.83
N GLY A 59 2.64 14.54 -3.06
CA GLY A 59 2.23 14.97 -4.40
C GLY A 59 3.29 15.79 -5.12
N VAL A 60 3.73 16.91 -4.52
CA VAL A 60 4.76 17.77 -5.10
C VAL A 60 6.09 17.04 -5.25
N ARG A 61 6.43 16.16 -4.29
CA ARG A 61 7.63 15.33 -4.35
C ARG A 61 7.56 14.29 -5.47
N GLY A 62 6.38 13.73 -5.73
CA GLY A 62 6.14 12.82 -6.85
C GLY A 62 6.28 13.55 -8.17
N ALA A 63 5.61 14.69 -8.32
CA ALA A 63 5.67 15.51 -9.54
C ALA A 63 7.11 15.93 -9.89
N ALA A 64 7.88 16.38 -8.90
CA ALA A 64 9.29 16.75 -9.09
C ALA A 64 10.22 15.57 -9.45
N ARG A 65 9.75 14.32 -9.40
CA ARG A 65 10.53 13.11 -9.72
C ARG A 65 10.04 12.39 -10.98
N LEU A 66 9.02 12.90 -11.66
CA LEU A 66 8.48 12.26 -12.86
C LEU A 66 9.43 12.32 -14.05
N TRP A 67 10.30 13.33 -14.11
CA TRP A 67 11.33 13.49 -15.14
C TRP A 67 12.71 13.61 -14.50
N PRO A 68 13.76 13.08 -15.16
CA PRO A 68 15.14 13.38 -14.79
C PRO A 68 15.35 14.90 -14.79
N VAL A 69 16.17 15.36 -13.86
CA VAL A 69 16.74 16.71 -13.97
C VAL A 69 17.96 16.54 -14.87
N ASP A 70 17.97 17.24 -16.01
CA ASP A 70 19.08 17.23 -16.97
C ASP A 70 20.43 17.58 -16.31
#